data_AF-C5FGK3-F1
#
_entry.id   AF-C5FGK3-F1
#
_cell.length_a   1.000
_cell.length_b   1.000
_cell.length_c   1.000
_cell.angle_alpha   90.00
_cell.angle_beta   90.00
_cell.angle_gamma   90.00
#
_symmetry.space_group_name_H-M   'P 1'
#
loop_
_entity.id
_entity.type
_entity.pdbx_description
1 polymer ?
#
loop_
_entity_poly.entity_id
_entity_poly.type
_entity_poly.pdbx_seq_one_letter_code
_entity_poly.pdbx_strand_id
1 'polypeptide(L)'
;MKNSFRIDNRPVGMYMLQSSWHCSKCSFEGIVQESKFSGKAPVLSSMLGPVKTSIIQGMRVLQMFDQTVRLHGPSGNRYRWIFLAKSHVECRPSKPTDKVVCGFGCIFCSAQNHGPAPIYGNLDTFMEHLREHGGRGYAWDRKKPSQPLLDWTRCILGRIADDSEDFDINIPTVAEVGG
;
A
#
# COMPACT_ATOMS: atom_id res chain seq x y z
N MET A 1 10.32 6.01 4.13
CA MET A 1 10.42 5.66 2.70
C MET A 1 11.47 6.54 2.01
N LYS A 2 12.75 6.18 2.05
CA LYS A 2 13.78 6.86 1.26
C LYS A 2 14.06 5.99 0.02
N ASN A 3 13.47 6.39 -1.10
CA ASN A 3 13.95 6.15 -2.47
C ASN A 3 14.04 4.72 -3.03
N SER A 4 13.27 3.75 -2.52
CA SER A 4 13.28 2.40 -3.11
C SER A 4 12.39 2.25 -4.34
N PHE A 5 11.36 3.09 -4.53
CA PHE A 5 10.42 2.98 -5.66
C PHE A 5 10.74 3.95 -6.80
N ARG A 6 10.65 3.46 -8.04
CA ARG A 6 10.87 4.23 -9.26
C ARG A 6 9.73 3.95 -10.26
N ILE A 7 9.55 4.83 -11.23
CA ILE A 7 8.65 4.58 -12.36
C ILE A 7 9.46 3.99 -13.51
N ASP A 8 8.95 2.91 -14.09
CA ASP A 8 9.46 2.29 -15.31
C ASP A 8 8.32 2.13 -16.33
N ASN A 9 8.68 2.15 -17.62
CA ASN A 9 7.72 2.00 -18.72
C ASN A 9 7.94 0.65 -19.38
N ARG A 10 6.94 -0.23 -19.31
CA ARG A 10 7.01 -1.54 -19.95
C ARG A 10 6.05 -1.65 -21.12
N PRO A 11 6.44 -2.32 -22.22
CA PRO A 11 5.53 -2.63 -23.31
C PRO A 11 4.45 -3.60 -22.82
N VAL A 12 3.19 -3.23 -23.05
CA VAL A 12 2.01 -4.07 -22.86
C VAL A 12 1.43 -4.34 -24.24
N GLY A 13 1.70 -5.54 -24.75
CA GLY A 13 1.44 -5.88 -26.15
C GLY A 13 2.39 -5.16 -27.12
N MET A 14 2.05 -5.11 -28.40
CA MET A 14 2.93 -4.55 -29.44
C MET A 14 3.00 -3.02 -29.47
N TYR A 15 1.97 -2.32 -28.98
CA TYR A 15 1.80 -0.88 -29.24
C TYR A 15 1.53 -0.03 -27.99
N MET A 16 1.31 -0.63 -26.82
CA MET A 16 1.04 0.14 -25.61
C MET A 16 2.25 0.11 -24.68
N LEU A 17 2.51 1.23 -24.01
CA LEU A 17 3.41 1.31 -22.87
C LEU A 17 2.55 1.52 -21.63
N GLN A 18 2.80 0.74 -20.59
CA GLN A 18 2.21 0.96 -19.27
C GLN A 18 3.30 1.36 -18.30
N SER A 19 3.11 2.51 -17.66
CA SER A 19 3.97 2.94 -16.57
C SER A 19 3.64 2.14 -15.31
N SER A 20 4.68 1.67 -14.62
CA SER A 20 4.56 0.93 -13.36
C SER A 20 5.53 1.48 -12.33
N TRP A 21 5.08 1.53 -11.08
CA TRP A 21 5.93 1.72 -9.93
C TRP A 21 6.63 0.40 -9.64
N HIS A 22 7.95 0.41 -9.48
CA HIS A 22 8.72 -0.79 -9.17
C HIS A 22 9.71 -0.52 -8.05
N CYS A 23 9.92 -1.52 -7.20
CA CYS A 23 10.99 -1.52 -6.23
C CYS A 23 12.33 -1.69 -6.95
N SER A 24 13.31 -0.85 -6.62
CA SER A 24 14.67 -0.90 -7.18
C SER A 24 15.48 -2.12 -6.75
N LYS A 25 14.96 -2.92 -5.81
CA LYS A 25 15.65 -4.07 -5.21
C LYS A 25 15.02 -5.42 -5.56
N CYS A 26 13.79 -5.43 -6.06
CA CYS A 26 13.06 -6.67 -6.33
C CYS A 26 11.92 -6.43 -7.33
N SER A 27 11.21 -7.50 -7.71
CA SER A 27 10.10 -7.45 -8.66
C SER A 27 8.77 -6.94 -8.08
N PHE A 28 8.77 -6.32 -6.89
CA PHE A 28 7.54 -5.76 -6.32
C PHE A 28 7.13 -4.50 -7.09
N GLU A 29 5.94 -4.51 -7.67
CA GLU A 29 5.45 -3.48 -8.58
C GLU A 29 3.96 -3.15 -8.41
N GLY A 30 3.56 -2.00 -8.95
CA GLY A 30 2.22 -1.46 -8.92
C GLY A 30 1.94 -0.61 -10.14
N ILE A 31 0.66 -0.47 -10.49
CA ILE A 31 0.26 0.32 -11.67
C ILE A 31 0.44 1.81 -11.36
N VAL A 32 0.95 2.57 -12.33
CA VAL A 32 0.94 4.04 -12.29
C VAL A 32 -0.41 4.50 -12.81
N GLN A 33 -1.12 5.29 -12.02
CA GLN A 33 -2.28 6.03 -12.48
C GLN A 33 -1.81 7.38 -13.03
N GLU A 34 -2.29 7.72 -14.23
CA GLU A 34 -1.91 8.94 -14.92
C GLU A 34 -3.09 9.90 -15.01
N SER A 35 -2.86 11.16 -14.66
CA SER A 35 -3.86 12.23 -14.79
C SER A 35 -3.25 13.40 -15.56
N LYS A 36 -3.86 13.72 -16.71
CA LYS A 36 -3.42 14.82 -17.59
C LYS A 36 -3.94 16.14 -17.05
N PHE A 37 -3.12 17.19 -17.10
CA PHE A 37 -3.54 18.53 -16.67
C PHE A 37 -2.93 19.62 -17.56
N SER A 38 -3.60 20.78 -17.59
CA SER A 38 -3.12 21.99 -18.27
C SER A 38 -2.81 23.08 -17.25
N GLY A 39 -1.77 23.87 -17.47
CA GLY A 39 -1.40 24.98 -16.58
C GLY A 39 -0.58 24.54 -15.35
N LYS A 40 -0.89 25.12 -14.19
CA LYS A 40 -0.20 24.83 -12.92
C LYS A 40 -0.56 23.42 -12.42
N ALA A 41 0.36 22.77 -11.72
CA ALA A 41 0.08 21.49 -11.09
C ALA A 41 -1.11 21.64 -10.13
N PRO A 42 -2.14 20.76 -10.21
CA PRO A 42 -3.27 20.83 -9.31
C PRO A 42 -2.81 20.61 -7.86
N VAL A 43 -3.57 21.16 -6.91
CA VAL A 43 -3.37 20.86 -5.50
C VAL A 43 -3.78 19.41 -5.28
N LEU A 44 -2.80 18.56 -4.94
CA LEU A 44 -3.01 17.13 -4.83
C LEU A 44 -3.38 16.78 -3.40
N SER A 45 -4.40 15.94 -3.25
CA SER A 45 -4.68 15.35 -1.96
C SER A 45 -3.48 14.51 -1.50
N SER A 46 -3.21 14.55 -0.20
CA SER A 46 -2.28 13.65 0.49
C SER A 46 -2.53 12.17 0.16
N MET A 47 -3.75 11.84 -0.30
CA MET A 47 -4.18 10.58 -0.90
C MET A 47 -3.16 9.92 -1.82
N LEU A 48 -2.59 10.74 -2.70
CA LEU A 48 -1.88 10.25 -3.88
C LEU A 48 -0.47 9.73 -3.57
N GLY A 49 -0.02 9.92 -2.33
CA GLY A 49 1.33 9.59 -1.91
C GLY A 49 2.38 10.35 -2.72
N PRO A 50 3.56 9.75 -2.96
CA PRO A 50 4.52 10.23 -3.94
C PRO A 50 3.89 10.44 -5.32
N VAL A 51 3.86 11.69 -5.79
CA VAL A 51 3.41 12.07 -7.13
C VAL A 51 4.59 12.59 -7.92
N LYS A 52 4.75 12.11 -9.15
CA LYS A 52 5.72 12.62 -10.11
C LYS A 52 5.00 13.40 -11.21
N THR A 53 5.41 14.64 -11.44
CA THR A 53 5.00 15.37 -12.65
C THR A 53 5.95 15.03 -13.79
N SER A 54 5.45 14.74 -14.97
CA SER A 54 6.24 14.45 -16.17
C SER A 54 5.56 14.99 -17.42
N ILE A 55 6.29 15.05 -18.52
CA ILE A 55 5.74 15.41 -19.83
C ILE A 55 5.72 14.13 -20.67
N ILE A 56 4.53 13.69 -21.06
CA ILE A 56 4.31 12.48 -21.86
C ILE A 56 3.56 12.90 -23.12
N GLN A 57 4.11 12.61 -24.30
CA GLN A 57 3.53 13.00 -25.60
C GLN A 57 3.19 14.51 -25.68
N GLY A 58 4.05 15.36 -25.10
CA GLY A 58 3.86 16.81 -25.08
C GLY A 58 2.83 17.33 -24.06
N MET A 59 2.16 16.46 -23.32
CA MET A 59 1.19 16.84 -22.28
C MET A 59 1.81 16.72 -20.88
N ARG A 60 1.46 17.64 -19.98
CA ARG A 60 1.80 17.50 -18.56
C ARG A 60 0.93 16.43 -17.92
N VAL A 61 1.56 15.46 -17.27
CA VAL A 61 0.91 14.32 -16.65
C VAL A 61 1.39 14.20 -15.21
N LEU A 62 0.44 13.96 -14.31
CA LEU A 62 0.71 13.51 -12.96
C LEU A 62 0.68 11.99 -12.92
N GLN A 63 1.77 11.42 -12.45
CA GLN A 63 1.92 9.99 -12.22
C GLN A 63 1.85 9.74 -10.72
N MET A 64 0.87 8.93 -10.31
CA MET A 64 0.57 8.62 -8.91
C MET A 64 0.39 7.11 -8.72
N PHE A 65 0.35 6.65 -7.47
CA PHE A 65 0.01 5.26 -7.19
C PHE A 65 -1.44 4.96 -7.57
N ASP A 66 -1.68 3.73 -8.01
CA ASP A 66 -3.01 3.15 -8.15
C ASP A 66 -3.85 3.40 -6.89
N GLN A 67 -4.95 4.13 -7.07
CA GLN A 67 -5.90 4.44 -6.00
C GLN A 67 -7.00 3.38 -5.90
N THR A 68 -7.00 2.27 -6.62
CA THR A 68 -8.07 1.26 -6.47
C THR A 68 -8.10 0.69 -5.04
N VAL A 69 -9.30 0.66 -4.44
CA VAL A 69 -9.54 -0.04 -3.18
C VAL A 69 -9.67 -1.53 -3.50
N ARG A 70 -8.88 -2.35 -2.79
CA ARG A 70 -8.91 -3.80 -2.88
C ARG A 70 -9.44 -4.39 -1.59
N LEU A 71 -10.35 -5.35 -1.69
CA LEU A 71 -10.85 -6.10 -0.55
C LEU A 71 -10.09 -7.42 -0.43
N HIS A 72 -9.48 -7.66 0.74
CA HIS A 72 -8.95 -8.97 1.08
C HIS A 72 -10.05 -9.81 1.72
N GLY A 73 -10.68 -10.69 0.93
CA GLY A 73 -11.84 -11.48 1.34
C GLY A 73 -11.70 -12.17 2.72
N PRO A 74 -10.64 -12.94 2.99
CA PRO A 74 -10.49 -13.66 4.26
C PRO A 74 -10.39 -12.75 5.50
N SER A 75 -9.72 -11.61 5.38
CA SER A 75 -9.56 -10.70 6.52
C SER A 75 -10.64 -9.63 6.62
N GLY A 76 -11.34 -9.33 5.52
CA GLY A 76 -12.25 -8.19 5.40
C GLY A 76 -11.52 -6.84 5.32
N ASN A 77 -10.19 -6.81 5.25
CA ASN A 77 -9.45 -5.55 5.15
C ASN A 77 -9.61 -4.96 3.76
N ARG A 78 -9.82 -3.64 3.71
CA ARG A 78 -9.83 -2.87 2.47
C ARG A 78 -8.54 -2.06 2.38
N TYR A 79 -7.85 -2.07 1.26
CA TYR A 79 -6.54 -1.43 1.14
C TYR A 79 -6.25 -0.91 -0.26
N ARG A 80 -5.45 0.14 -0.35
CA ARG A 80 -4.86 0.64 -1.60
C ARG A 80 -3.42 0.16 -1.72
N TRP A 81 -2.90 0.13 -2.95
CA TRP A 81 -1.57 -0.44 -3.22
C TRP A 81 -0.45 0.27 -2.44
N ILE A 82 -0.57 1.58 -2.21
CA ILE A 82 0.40 2.36 -1.43
C ILE A 82 0.63 1.81 -0.02
N PHE A 83 -0.38 1.20 0.62
CA PHE A 83 -0.20 0.55 1.92
C PHE A 83 0.76 -0.64 1.82
N LEU A 84 0.61 -1.47 0.79
CA LEU A 84 1.53 -2.58 0.53
C LEU A 84 2.94 -2.07 0.26
N ALA A 85 3.09 -0.97 -0.48
CA ALA A 85 4.38 -0.31 -0.67
C ALA A 85 4.99 0.20 0.64
N LYS A 86 4.17 0.68 1.59
CA LYS A 86 4.62 1.05 2.95
C LYS A 86 5.10 -0.14 3.78
N SER A 87 4.45 -1.28 3.63
CA SER A 87 4.80 -2.51 4.33
C SER A 87 5.83 -3.37 3.60
N HIS A 88 6.19 -3.03 2.37
CA HIS A 88 7.11 -3.82 1.57
C HIS A 88 8.48 -3.94 2.22
N VAL A 89 8.96 -5.17 2.40
CA VAL A 89 10.33 -5.48 2.80
C VAL A 89 11.10 -5.97 1.58
N GLU A 90 12.31 -5.44 1.40
CA GLU A 90 13.22 -5.84 0.34
C GLU A 90 13.37 -7.36 0.33
N CYS A 91 13.12 -7.96 -0.84
CA CYS A 91 13.21 -9.40 -0.99
C CYS A 91 14.69 -9.79 -1.02
N ARG A 92 15.19 -10.27 0.12
CA ARG A 92 16.59 -10.72 0.25
C ARG A 92 16.62 -12.24 0.15
N PRO A 93 17.34 -12.81 -0.83
CA PRO A 93 17.60 -14.23 -0.81
C PRO A 93 18.44 -14.55 0.42
N SER A 94 17.99 -15.50 1.24
CA SER A 94 18.79 -16.03 2.37
C SER A 94 20.07 -16.71 1.87
N LYS A 95 20.03 -17.30 0.67
CA LYS A 95 21.15 -17.91 -0.04
C LYS A 95 21.02 -17.68 -1.55
N PRO A 96 22.13 -17.70 -2.33
CA PRO A 96 22.11 -17.45 -3.78
C PRO A 96 21.17 -18.35 -4.59
N THR A 97 20.86 -19.55 -4.06
CA THR A 97 20.00 -20.56 -4.68
C THR A 97 18.54 -20.49 -4.21
N ASP A 98 18.24 -19.68 -3.19
CA ASP A 98 16.91 -19.61 -2.63
C ASP A 98 16.00 -18.74 -3.50
N LYS A 99 14.74 -19.18 -3.65
CA LYS A 99 13.70 -18.34 -4.22
C LYS A 99 13.61 -17.05 -3.41
N VAL A 100 13.61 -15.92 -4.11
CA VAL A 100 13.47 -14.60 -3.52
C VAL A 100 12.06 -14.47 -2.93
N VAL A 101 11.94 -14.58 -1.61
CA VAL A 101 10.67 -14.37 -0.91
C VAL A 101 10.54 -12.88 -0.59
N CYS A 102 9.59 -12.24 -1.24
CA CYS A 102 9.17 -10.90 -0.88
C CYS A 102 8.20 -10.98 0.30
N GLY A 103 8.43 -10.13 1.31
CA GLY A 103 7.60 -10.13 2.51
C GLY A 103 7.02 -8.76 2.82
N PHE A 104 6.05 -8.75 3.73
CA PHE A 104 5.43 -7.55 4.28
C PHE A 104 5.79 -7.43 5.76
N GLY A 105 6.36 -6.29 6.15
CA GLY A 105 6.60 -5.93 7.55
C GLY A 105 5.39 -5.19 8.12
N CYS A 106 4.94 -5.61 9.30
CA CYS A 106 3.87 -4.89 9.97
C CYS A 106 4.37 -3.56 10.54
N ILE A 107 3.95 -2.46 9.91
CA ILE A 107 4.26 -1.09 10.35
C ILE A 107 3.78 -0.85 11.79
N PHE A 108 2.58 -1.35 12.15
CA PHE A 108 2.02 -1.17 13.48
C PHE A 108 2.89 -1.81 14.57
N CYS A 109 3.32 -3.06 14.38
CA CYS A 109 4.29 -3.71 15.27
C CYS A 109 5.66 -3.03 15.27
N SER A 110 6.16 -2.56 14.12
CA SER A 110 7.44 -1.85 14.05
C SER A 110 7.44 -0.61 14.95
N ALA A 111 6.35 0.16 14.92
CA ALA A 111 6.20 1.37 15.70
C ALA A 111 5.96 1.09 17.19
N GLN A 112 5.19 0.05 17.52
CA GLN A 112 4.89 -0.33 18.91
C GLN A 112 6.11 -0.89 19.65
N ASN A 113 6.88 -1.77 18.99
CA ASN A 113 7.97 -2.50 19.65
C ASN A 113 9.32 -1.77 19.62
N HIS A 114 9.40 -0.60 18.97
CA HIS A 114 10.67 0.10 18.68
C HIS A 114 11.76 -0.84 18.12
N GLY A 115 11.36 -1.83 17.33
CA GLY A 115 12.20 -2.96 16.91
C GLY A 115 11.77 -3.55 15.57
N PRO A 116 12.45 -4.61 15.09
CA PRO A 116 12.12 -5.24 13.82
C PRO A 116 10.70 -5.78 13.87
N ALA A 117 9.87 -5.38 12.90
CA ALA A 117 8.53 -5.93 12.75
C ALA A 117 8.59 -7.41 12.33
N PRO A 118 7.58 -8.22 12.74
CA PRO A 118 7.37 -9.51 12.11
C PRO A 118 7.21 -9.33 10.59
N ILE A 119 7.88 -10.20 9.84
CA ILE A 119 7.84 -10.24 8.38
C ILE A 119 6.95 -11.40 7.97
N TYR A 120 5.95 -11.10 7.16
CA TYR A 120 4.99 -12.06 6.62
C TYR A 120 5.36 -12.38 5.18
N GLY A 121 5.53 -13.67 4.86
CA GLY A 121 6.00 -14.10 3.54
C GLY A 121 4.95 -14.07 2.42
N ASN A 122 3.69 -13.78 2.75
CA ASN A 122 2.60 -13.64 1.77
C ASN A 122 1.55 -12.64 2.25
N LEU A 123 0.66 -12.25 1.34
CA LEU A 123 -0.37 -11.25 1.58
C LEU A 123 -1.41 -11.72 2.60
N ASP A 124 -1.84 -12.98 2.52
CA ASP A 124 -2.94 -13.50 3.34
C ASP A 124 -2.58 -13.47 4.83
N THR A 125 -1.42 -14.03 5.17
CA THR A 125 -0.89 -14.04 6.55
C THR A 125 -0.64 -12.64 7.08
N PHE A 126 -0.19 -11.72 6.22
CA PHE A 126 -0.01 -10.32 6.58
C PHE A 126 -1.36 -9.66 6.90
N MET A 127 -2.35 -9.81 6.03
CA MET A 127 -3.67 -9.21 6.18
C MET A 127 -4.44 -9.78 7.37
N GLU A 128 -4.29 -11.07 7.65
CA GLU A 128 -4.86 -11.68 8.84
C GLU A 128 -4.27 -11.10 10.13
N HIS A 129 -2.95 -10.92 10.20
CA HIS A 129 -2.31 -10.28 11.34
C HIS A 129 -2.80 -8.85 11.57
N LEU A 130 -3.03 -8.07 10.50
CA LEU A 130 -3.51 -6.69 10.64
C LEU A 130 -4.82 -6.58 11.43
N ARG A 131 -5.67 -7.61 11.40
CA ARG A 131 -6.91 -7.65 12.19
C ARG A 131 -6.67 -7.57 13.69
N GLU A 132 -5.52 -8.03 14.17
CA GLU A 132 -5.16 -7.94 15.59
C GLU A 132 -5.04 -6.48 16.06
N HIS A 133 -4.67 -5.57 15.16
CA HIS A 133 -4.62 -4.12 15.44
C HIS A 133 -5.99 -3.43 15.38
N GLY A 134 -6.96 -4.04 14.68
CA GLY A 134 -8.34 -3.56 14.57
C GLY A 134 -9.27 -3.99 15.71
N GLY A 135 -8.76 -4.75 16.68
CA GLY A 135 -9.54 -5.29 17.80
C GLY A 135 -10.44 -6.46 17.39
N ARG A 136 -10.22 -7.66 17.95
CA ARG A 136 -11.19 -8.76 17.82
C ARG A 136 -12.30 -8.54 18.85
N GLY A 137 -13.45 -7.98 18.43
CA GLY A 137 -14.62 -7.76 19.28
C GLY A 137 -14.48 -6.58 20.27
N TYR A 138 -15.19 -6.64 21.41
CA TYR A 138 -15.24 -5.58 22.43
C TYR A 138 -13.93 -5.37 23.23
N ALA A 139 -12.89 -6.20 23.00
CA ALA A 139 -11.62 -6.14 23.70
C ALA A 139 -10.61 -5.26 22.94
N TRP A 140 -10.82 -3.94 22.97
CA TRP A 140 -9.91 -2.93 22.40
C TRP A 140 -8.63 -2.68 23.25
N ASP A 141 -8.47 -3.45 24.32
CA ASP A 141 -7.76 -3.02 25.53
C ASP A 141 -6.23 -3.16 25.48
N ARG A 142 -5.62 -3.73 24.44
CA ARG A 142 -4.16 -4.02 24.53
C ARG A 142 -3.24 -3.51 23.44
N LYS A 143 -3.70 -3.17 22.22
CA LYS A 143 -2.77 -2.78 21.13
C LYS A 143 -3.37 -1.85 20.07
N LYS A 144 -4.20 -0.86 20.46
CA LYS A 144 -4.62 0.16 19.50
C LYS A 144 -3.37 0.91 18.99
N PRO A 145 -3.15 1.00 17.67
CA PRO A 145 -2.11 1.88 17.14
C PRO A 145 -2.30 3.32 17.64
N SER A 146 -1.19 4.01 17.92
CA SER A 146 -1.24 5.41 18.35
C SER A 146 -1.86 6.29 17.25
N GLN A 147 -2.54 7.38 17.64
CA GLN A 147 -3.17 8.28 16.66
C GLN A 147 -2.19 8.81 15.60
N PRO A 148 -0.96 9.25 15.95
CA PRO A 148 0.01 9.69 14.94
C PRO A 148 0.37 8.62 13.92
N LEU A 149 0.36 7.35 14.33
CA LEU A 149 0.63 6.22 13.45
C LEU A 149 -0.56 5.94 12.52
N LEU A 150 -1.79 6.06 13.03
CA LEU A 150 -3.00 5.96 12.22
C LEU A 150 -3.06 7.07 11.17
N ASP A 151 -2.69 8.30 11.54
CA ASP A 151 -2.65 9.44 10.63
C ASP A 151 -1.58 9.24 9.54
N TRP A 152 -0.38 8.79 9.91
CA TRP A 152 0.71 8.52 8.95
C TRP A 152 0.42 7.35 8.00
N THR A 153 -0.21 6.30 8.53
CA THR A 153 -0.66 5.15 7.73
C THR A 153 -1.97 5.41 7.00
N ARG A 154 -2.65 6.54 7.25
CA ARG A 154 -4.01 6.82 6.78
C ARG A 154 -4.92 5.61 6.98
N CYS A 155 -4.93 5.11 8.22
CA CYS A 155 -5.62 3.89 8.60
C CYS A 155 -6.98 4.20 9.22
N ILE A 156 -8.06 3.70 8.62
CA ILE A 156 -9.40 3.73 9.23
C ILE A 156 -9.62 2.44 10.01
N LEU A 157 -9.83 2.54 11.32
CA LEU A 157 -10.09 1.39 12.20
C LEU A 157 -11.54 1.35 12.68
N GLY A 158 -12.06 0.14 12.84
CA GLY A 158 -13.28 -0.10 13.63
C GLY A 158 -14.60 0.10 12.90
N ARG A 159 -14.57 0.52 11.64
CA ARG A 159 -15.73 0.60 10.74
C ARG A 159 -15.31 0.24 9.32
N ILE A 160 -16.28 -0.03 8.46
CA ILE A 160 -16.06 -0.17 7.02
C ILE A 160 -15.98 1.24 6.42
N ALA A 161 -14.94 1.50 5.62
CA ALA A 161 -14.78 2.74 4.89
C ALA A 161 -15.33 2.62 3.46
N ASP A 162 -15.99 3.67 2.97
CA ASP A 162 -16.42 3.76 1.58
C ASP A 162 -15.22 3.96 0.65
N ASP A 163 -15.32 3.48 -0.60
CA ASP A 163 -14.22 3.50 -1.56
C ASP A 163 -13.74 4.92 -1.93
N SER A 164 -14.57 5.94 -1.69
CA SER A 164 -14.25 7.35 -1.88
C SER A 164 -13.48 8.00 -0.72
N GLU A 165 -13.39 7.34 0.44
CA GLU A 165 -12.76 7.90 1.63
C GLU A 165 -11.21 7.90 1.56
N ASP A 166 -10.61 8.82 2.33
CA ASP A 166 -9.14 8.97 2.42
C ASP A 166 -8.50 7.96 3.36
N PHE A 167 -8.12 6.81 2.80
CA PHE A 167 -7.36 5.79 3.50
C PHE A 167 -6.42 5.01 2.60
N ASP A 168 -5.34 4.52 3.20
CA ASP A 168 -4.46 3.51 2.59
C ASP A 168 -4.88 2.10 3.00
N ILE A 169 -5.34 1.95 4.25
CA ILE A 169 -5.80 0.69 4.83
C ILE A 169 -7.03 0.96 5.70
N ASN A 170 -8.03 0.10 5.60
CA ASN A 170 -9.19 0.06 6.45
C ASN A 170 -9.31 -1.33 7.05
N ILE A 171 -9.29 -1.39 8.38
CA ILE A 171 -9.35 -2.63 9.17
C ILE A 171 -10.67 -2.60 9.95
N PRO A 172 -11.73 -3.18 9.41
CA PRO A 172 -13.03 -3.19 10.07
C PRO A 172 -13.06 -4.20 11.22
N THR A 173 -13.89 -3.95 12.22
CA THR A 173 -14.16 -4.87 13.35
C THR A 173 -15.02 -6.05 12.96
N VAL A 174 -15.88 -5.86 11.95
CA VAL A 174 -16.75 -6.88 11.37
C VAL A 174 -16.35 -7.02 9.91
N ALA A 175 -16.00 -8.24 9.50
CA ALA A 175 -15.75 -8.51 8.08
C ALA A 175 -17.09 -8.38 7.34
N GLU A 176 -17.12 -7.64 6.23
CA GLU A 176 -18.25 -7.71 5.30
C GLU A 176 -18.33 -9.16 4.81
N VAL A 177 -19.34 -9.89 5.27
CA VAL A 177 -19.71 -11.18 4.66
C VAL A 177 -20.25 -10.80 3.29
N GLY A 178 -19.43 -10.98 2.25
CA GLY A 178 -19.86 -10.77 0.88
C GLY A 178 -21.11 -11.60 0.60
N GLY A 179 -22.20 -10.92 0.26
CA GLY A 179 -23.39 -11.53 -0.35
C GLY A 179 -23.21 -11.74 -1.83
#